data_AF-A0A4C1ZAM4-F1
#
_entry.id   AF-A0A4C1ZAM4-F1
#
_cell.length_a   1.000
_cell.length_b   1.000
_cell.length_c   1.000
_cell.angle_alpha   90.00
_cell.angle_beta   90.00
_cell.angle_gamma   90.00
#
_symmetry.space_group_name_H-M   'P 1'
#
loop_
_entity.id
_entity.type
_entity.pdbx_description
1 polymer ?
#
loop_
_entity_poly.entity_id
_entity_poly.type
_entity_poly.pdbx_seq_one_letter_code
_entity_poly.pdbx_strand_id
1 'polypeptide(L)'
;MLCYTQEDANADGEILYRVELPMMEEITLIYLEDEIHGIIWLMISKYQESISVAEAGPGRGRTGAGAVGGHWKHPGTWGRPRPTLTPLAAHAPPHTACQDENVLSYETVQQMTINYTRPVIILGPLKDRINDDLISEFPDKFGSCVPHTTRPKRDYEVDGRDYHFVASRDQMERDIQNHLFIEAGQYNDNLYGTSVASVREVAEKGKHCILDVSGNAIKRLQVAQLYPIAIFIKPKSVESIMEMNKRMTEEQAKKTYERALKMEQEFAEYFTAVVTGDTPEEIYAKVKAVIMAESGPTVWVPRRDPL
;
A
#
# COMPACT_ATOMS: atom_id res chain seq x y z
N MET A 1 -17.98 21.23 -11.00
CA MET A 1 -17.74 22.69 -11.08
C MET A 1 -16.83 22.99 -9.91
N LEU A 2 -15.57 23.36 -10.16
CA LEU A 2 -14.62 23.66 -9.09
C LEU A 2 -14.86 25.11 -8.67
N CYS A 3 -15.08 25.33 -7.38
CA CYS A 3 -15.11 26.66 -6.80
C CYS A 3 -13.71 26.97 -6.27
N TYR A 4 -13.19 28.15 -6.62
CA TYR A 4 -11.88 28.62 -6.17
C TYR A 4 -12.10 29.80 -5.23
N THR A 5 -11.54 29.73 -4.03
CA THR A 5 -11.40 30.87 -3.12
C THR A 5 -9.93 31.22 -3.02
N GLN A 6 -9.58 32.42 -3.48
CA GLN A 6 -8.24 32.99 -3.30
C GLN A 6 -8.15 33.53 -1.87
N GLU A 7 -7.17 33.07 -1.10
CA GLU A 7 -6.74 33.73 0.15
C GLU A 7 -5.41 34.44 -0.10
N ASP A 8 -5.16 35.51 0.67
CA ASP A 8 -4.16 36.53 0.33
C ASP A 8 -2.73 35.96 0.24
N ALA A 9 -2.00 36.40 -0.80
CA ALA A 9 -0.62 36.01 -1.03
C ALA A 9 0.29 36.48 0.12
N ASN A 10 1.23 35.62 0.52
CA ASN A 10 2.28 36.02 1.45
C ASN A 10 3.34 36.89 0.75
N ALA A 11 4.20 37.55 1.54
CA ALA A 11 5.14 38.55 1.02
C ALA A 11 6.22 38.02 0.07
N ASP A 12 6.34 36.69 -0.04
CA ASP A 12 7.30 35.98 -0.89
C ASP A 12 6.67 35.47 -2.22
N GLY A 13 5.39 35.76 -2.47
CA GLY A 13 4.71 35.51 -3.75
C GLY A 13 4.00 34.16 -3.86
N GLU A 14 3.84 33.39 -2.78
CA GLU A 14 3.10 32.13 -2.82
C GLU A 14 1.59 32.39 -2.85
N ILE A 15 0.89 31.79 -3.82
CA ILE A 15 -0.58 31.89 -3.94
C ILE A 15 -1.20 30.53 -3.56
N LEU A 16 -1.85 30.51 -2.40
CA LEU A 16 -2.56 29.35 -1.88
C LEU A 16 -3.98 29.26 -2.48
N TYR A 17 -4.23 28.21 -3.26
CA TYR A 17 -5.58 27.87 -3.74
C TYR A 17 -6.11 26.64 -3.02
N ARG A 18 -7.10 26.83 -2.13
CA ARG A 18 -7.84 25.72 -1.52
C ARG A 18 -8.84 25.17 -2.54
N VAL A 19 -8.81 23.86 -2.79
CA VAL A 19 -9.72 23.18 -3.72
C VAL A 19 -10.60 22.19 -2.96
N GLU A 20 -11.84 22.57 -2.70
CA GLU A 20 -12.85 21.67 -2.15
C GLU A 20 -13.30 20.67 -3.23
N LEU A 21 -12.95 19.39 -3.05
CA LEU A 21 -13.47 18.31 -3.89
C LEU A 21 -14.67 17.65 -3.19
N PRO A 22 -15.85 17.54 -3.84
CA PRO A 22 -17.11 17.19 -3.17
C PRO A 22 -17.25 15.74 -2.67
N MET A 23 -16.15 14.97 -2.64
CA MET A 23 -16.09 13.58 -2.13
C MET A 23 -14.77 13.23 -1.41
N MET A 24 -13.87 14.18 -1.18
CA MET A 24 -12.68 13.99 -0.34
C MET A 24 -12.58 15.18 0.61
N GLU A 25 -12.53 14.91 1.92
CA GLU A 25 -12.30 15.93 2.94
C GLU A 25 -10.84 16.41 2.83
N GLU A 26 -10.70 17.55 2.15
CA GLU A 26 -9.53 18.40 1.97
C GLU A 26 -8.26 17.78 1.33
N ILE A 27 -7.97 18.20 0.09
CA ILE A 27 -6.62 18.20 -0.46
C ILE A 27 -6.17 19.67 -0.58
N THR A 28 -5.18 20.07 0.21
CA THR A 28 -4.47 21.32 -0.04
C THR A 28 -3.52 21.13 -1.22
N LEU A 29 -3.78 21.84 -2.31
CA LEU A 29 -2.94 21.93 -3.49
C LEU A 29 -2.18 23.24 -3.46
N ILE A 30 -0.87 23.21 -3.18
CA ILE A 30 -0.05 24.41 -3.22
C ILE A 30 0.51 24.57 -4.64
N TYR A 31 0.25 25.74 -5.23
CA TYR A 31 0.74 26.17 -6.53
C TYR A 31 1.88 27.16 -6.31
N LEU A 32 3.00 26.95 -6.98
CA LEU A 32 4.10 27.91 -7.05
C LEU A 32 4.25 28.36 -8.51
N GLU A 33 3.86 29.61 -8.77
CA GLU A 33 4.19 30.31 -10.01
C GLU A 33 5.50 31.09 -9.80
N ASP A 34 6.43 30.95 -10.74
CA ASP A 34 7.57 31.86 -10.91
C ASP A 34 7.26 32.74 -12.12
N GLU A 35 7.36 34.06 -11.96
CA GLU A 35 7.05 35.06 -13.00
C GLU A 35 7.85 34.84 -14.30
N ILE A 36 8.95 34.09 -14.26
CA ILE A 36 9.83 33.83 -15.40
C ILE A 36 9.42 32.59 -16.22
N HIS A 37 8.78 31.58 -15.61
CA HIS A 37 8.57 30.26 -16.23
C HIS A 37 7.10 29.76 -16.24
N GLY A 38 6.19 30.42 -15.52
CA GLY A 38 4.80 29.97 -15.34
C GLY A 38 4.65 28.95 -14.20
N ILE A 39 3.52 28.24 -14.15
CA ILE A 39 3.20 27.24 -13.12
C ILE A 39 4.28 26.14 -13.10
N ILE A 40 5.09 26.07 -12.03
CA ILE A 40 6.16 25.05 -11.94
C ILE A 40 5.74 23.84 -11.10
N TRP A 41 5.00 24.02 -9.99
CA TRP A 41 4.79 22.94 -9.01
C TRP A 41 3.32 22.73 -8.60
N LEU A 42 2.99 21.46 -8.39
CA LEU A 42 1.78 21.01 -7.68
C LEU A 42 2.22 20.19 -6.47
N MET A 43 1.95 20.68 -5.27
CA MET A 43 2.15 19.92 -4.04
C MET A 43 0.83 19.34 -3.55
N ILE A 44 0.76 18.01 -3.37
CA ILE A 44 -0.41 17.33 -2.86
C ILE A 44 -0.23 17.09 -1.36
N SER A 45 -1.08 17.70 -0.54
CA SER A 45 -1.17 17.34 0.89
C SER A 45 -1.60 15.89 1.04
N LYS A 46 -0.76 15.05 1.64
CA LYS A 46 -1.11 13.70 2.06
C LYS A 46 -1.37 13.72 3.57
N TYR A 47 -2.65 13.69 3.93
CA TYR A 47 -3.20 13.69 5.29
C TYR A 47 -3.15 14.99 6.11
N GLN A 48 -4.33 15.41 6.58
CA GLN A 48 -4.49 16.09 7.86
C GLN A 48 -5.26 15.17 8.81
N GLU A 49 -4.60 14.67 9.85
CA GLU A 49 -5.26 14.39 11.13
C GLU A 49 -4.87 15.52 12.10
N SER A 50 -5.84 15.99 12.88
CA SER A 50 -5.81 17.24 13.64
C SER A 50 -4.55 17.44 14.50
N ILE A 51 -3.83 18.55 14.27
CA ILE A 51 -2.86 19.08 15.24
C ILE A 51 -3.65 19.56 16.47
N SER A 52 -3.69 18.74 17.52
CA SER A 52 -4.10 19.18 18.84
C SER A 52 -2.96 20.00 19.46
N VAL A 53 -3.22 21.28 19.71
CA VAL A 53 -2.26 22.17 20.38
C VAL A 53 -2.13 21.73 21.84
N ALA A 54 -1.10 20.93 22.14
CA ALA A 54 -0.81 20.46 23.47
C ALA A 54 -0.02 21.53 24.26
N GLU A 55 -0.72 22.26 25.15
CA GLU A 55 -0.06 23.12 26.13
C GLU A 55 0.82 22.30 27.10
N ALA A 56 2.05 22.75 27.32
CA ALA A 56 3.01 22.04 28.17
C ALA A 56 2.70 22.17 29.67
N GLY A 57 2.11 21.13 30.26
CA GLY A 57 1.94 20.96 31.71
C GLY A 57 2.98 20.02 32.34
N PRO A 58 3.52 20.30 33.54
CA PRO A 58 4.60 19.50 34.15
C PRO A 58 4.09 18.18 34.75
N GLY A 59 4.75 17.07 34.43
CA GLY A 59 4.30 15.71 34.79
C GLY A 59 4.70 15.21 36.19
N ARG A 60 4.29 13.97 36.50
CA ARG A 60 4.76 13.13 37.65
C ARG A 60 4.27 11.68 37.53
N GLY A 61 5.04 10.73 38.06
CA GLY A 61 4.51 9.47 38.63
C GLY A 61 4.76 8.17 37.86
N ARG A 62 5.70 7.34 38.35
CA ARG A 62 5.92 5.93 37.96
C ARG A 62 5.69 5.00 39.16
N THR A 63 4.84 3.98 39.00
CA THR A 63 4.79 2.67 39.70
C THR A 63 3.90 1.74 38.83
N GLY A 64 3.93 0.39 38.84
CA GLY A 64 4.76 -0.63 39.50
C GLY A 64 4.35 -2.03 38.98
N ALA A 65 5.24 -3.03 39.06
CA ALA A 65 5.20 -4.36 38.41
C ALA A 65 4.06 -5.36 38.80
N GLY A 66 3.88 -6.47 38.05
CA GLY A 66 3.09 -7.66 38.47
C GLY A 66 2.98 -8.83 37.46
N ALA A 67 2.89 -10.09 37.95
CA ALA A 67 2.86 -11.37 37.20
C ALA A 67 2.23 -12.51 38.08
N VAL A 68 2.12 -13.82 37.77
CA VAL A 68 2.79 -14.75 36.82
C VAL A 68 1.88 -15.97 36.48
N GLY A 69 1.90 -16.49 35.24
CA GLY A 69 1.86 -17.95 34.94
C GLY A 69 0.52 -18.69 34.77
N GLY A 70 0.56 -19.82 34.02
CA GLY A 70 -0.51 -20.85 33.96
C GLY A 70 -0.63 -21.67 32.65
N HIS A 71 -0.23 -22.96 32.66
CA HIS A 71 -0.58 -24.00 31.65
C HIS A 71 -1.79 -24.84 32.17
N TRP A 72 -2.62 -25.60 31.43
CA TRP A 72 -2.33 -26.73 30.51
C TRP A 72 -3.54 -27.12 29.59
N LYS A 73 -3.27 -27.64 28.37
CA LYS A 73 -3.90 -28.72 27.53
C LYS A 73 -5.35 -29.23 27.82
N HIS A 74 -6.22 -29.71 26.90
CA HIS A 74 -6.27 -30.13 25.46
C HIS A 74 -7.78 -30.50 25.14
N PRO A 75 -8.25 -31.00 23.96
CA PRO A 75 -7.76 -30.97 22.56
C PRO A 75 -8.83 -30.55 21.50
N GLY A 76 -8.40 -30.32 20.24
CA GLY A 76 -9.20 -30.66 19.04
C GLY A 76 -9.81 -29.53 18.19
N THR A 77 -9.22 -29.25 17.02
CA THR A 77 -9.85 -29.06 15.69
C THR A 77 -8.80 -28.60 14.66
N TRP A 78 -8.96 -28.97 13.38
CA TRP A 78 -7.92 -28.79 12.35
C TRP A 78 -7.97 -27.40 11.71
N GLY A 79 -7.21 -26.45 12.27
CA GLY A 79 -6.96 -25.12 11.69
C GLY A 79 -5.53 -24.97 11.14
N ARG A 80 -5.38 -24.31 9.99
CA ARG A 80 -4.08 -24.11 9.31
C ARG A 80 -3.21 -23.06 10.06
N PRO A 81 -1.96 -23.35 10.44
CA PRO A 81 -1.03 -22.34 10.95
C PRO A 81 -0.14 -21.75 9.83
N ARG A 82 0.03 -20.42 9.84
CA ARG A 82 1.04 -19.69 9.03
C ARG A 82 2.14 -19.23 10.03
N PRO A 83 3.40 -19.70 9.94
CA PRO A 83 4.41 -19.35 10.94
C PRO A 83 4.97 -17.94 10.76
N THR A 84 5.19 -17.25 11.87
CA THR A 84 5.95 -16.00 11.96
C THR A 84 7.46 -16.27 12.04
N LEU A 85 8.26 -15.44 11.37
CA LEU A 85 9.73 -15.49 11.40
C LEU A 85 10.31 -14.83 12.67
N THR A 86 11.41 -15.38 13.19
CA THR A 86 12.21 -14.79 14.29
C THR A 86 13.60 -14.37 13.78
N PRO A 87 14.03 -13.11 13.99
CA PRO A 87 15.41 -12.70 13.75
C PRO A 87 16.34 -13.15 14.90
N LEU A 88 17.60 -13.45 14.58
CA LEU A 88 18.64 -13.73 15.57
C LEU A 88 19.23 -12.39 16.08
N ALA A 89 19.20 -12.16 17.39
CA ALA A 89 19.61 -10.88 17.98
C ALA A 89 21.13 -10.79 18.22
N ALA A 90 21.70 -9.60 17.97
CA ALA A 90 23.00 -9.18 18.47
C ALA A 90 22.81 -7.95 19.38
N HIS A 91 23.41 -7.97 20.58
CA HIS A 91 23.24 -6.89 21.56
C HIS A 91 24.19 -5.72 21.31
N ALA A 92 23.64 -4.49 21.28
CA ALA A 92 24.35 -3.23 21.47
C ALA A 92 23.54 -2.35 22.46
N PRO A 93 24.19 -1.47 23.25
CA PRO A 93 23.51 -0.71 24.31
C PRO A 93 22.62 0.42 23.77
N PRO A 94 21.61 0.87 24.56
CA PRO A 94 20.62 1.84 24.08
C PRO A 94 21.19 3.26 24.05
N HIS A 95 21.52 3.73 22.85
CA HIS A 95 21.43 5.16 22.57
C HIS A 95 19.96 5.50 22.38
N THR A 96 19.45 6.45 23.16
CA THR A 96 18.10 7.00 22.99
C THR A 96 18.05 7.78 21.68
N ALA A 97 17.76 7.08 20.58
CA ALA A 97 17.45 7.73 19.32
C ALA A 97 16.20 8.60 19.54
N CYS A 98 16.34 9.89 19.29
CA CYS A 98 15.18 10.71 18.96
C CYS A 98 14.51 10.01 17.77
N GLN A 99 13.25 9.63 17.92
CA GLN A 99 12.50 9.15 16.77
C GLN A 99 12.28 10.38 15.90
N ASP A 100 12.94 10.43 14.74
CA ASP A 100 12.55 11.36 13.68
C ASP A 100 11.12 11.01 13.29
N GLU A 101 10.17 11.74 13.86
CA GLU A 101 8.78 11.79 13.42
C GLU A 101 8.81 12.30 11.97
N ASN A 102 8.83 11.36 11.01
CA ASN A 102 8.86 11.68 9.59
C ASN A 102 7.49 12.22 9.17
N VAL A 103 7.28 13.53 9.40
CA VAL A 103 6.02 14.22 9.11
C VAL A 103 5.81 14.27 7.60
N LEU A 104 4.95 13.38 7.11
CA LEU A 104 4.43 13.45 5.75
C LEU A 104 3.69 14.77 5.58
N SER A 105 4.08 15.55 4.57
CA SER A 105 3.52 16.87 4.28
C SER A 105 3.16 16.99 2.80
N TYR A 106 4.18 17.13 1.95
CA TYR A 106 4.03 17.29 0.51
C TYR A 106 5.06 16.45 -0.24
N GLU A 107 4.66 15.92 -1.41
CA GLU A 107 5.54 15.21 -2.33
C GLU A 107 5.61 15.98 -3.66
N THR A 108 6.83 16.23 -4.15
CA THR A 108 7.02 16.86 -5.47
C THR A 108 6.70 15.85 -6.56
N VAL A 109 5.69 16.14 -7.38
CA VAL A 109 5.26 15.28 -8.49
C VAL A 109 5.44 15.95 -9.84
N GLN A 110 5.59 15.14 -10.88
CA GLN A 110 5.58 15.55 -12.28
C GLN A 110 4.52 14.76 -13.06
N GLN A 111 3.92 15.36 -14.09
CA GLN A 111 3.09 14.61 -15.04
C GLN A 111 3.96 13.82 -16.01
N MET A 112 3.53 12.60 -16.33
CA MET A 112 4.14 11.75 -17.34
C MET A 112 3.06 11.02 -18.13
N THR A 113 3.25 10.89 -19.44
CA THR A 113 2.40 10.02 -20.27
C THR A 113 2.93 8.59 -20.26
N ILE A 114 2.08 7.62 -19.93
CA ILE A 114 2.38 6.18 -19.94
C ILE A 114 1.68 5.49 -21.12
N ASN A 115 2.27 4.37 -21.56
CA ASN A 115 1.82 3.57 -22.70
C ASN A 115 1.38 2.13 -22.29
N TYR A 116 1.11 1.91 -21.01
CA TYR A 116 0.70 0.63 -20.43
C TYR A 116 -0.44 0.84 -19.43
N THR A 117 -1.26 -0.18 -19.18
CA THR A 117 -2.31 -0.11 -18.15
C THR A 117 -1.72 -0.36 -16.76
N ARG A 118 -1.90 0.58 -15.83
CA ARG A 118 -1.25 0.54 -14.50
C ARG A 118 -1.57 -0.74 -13.71
N PRO A 119 -0.60 -1.39 -13.06
CA PRO A 119 -0.88 -2.41 -12.05
C PRO A 119 -1.71 -1.85 -10.89
N VAL A 120 -2.45 -2.70 -10.18
CA VAL A 120 -3.27 -2.32 -9.03
C VAL A 120 -2.84 -3.15 -7.82
N ILE A 121 -2.57 -2.48 -6.71
CA ILE A 121 -2.26 -3.11 -5.42
C ILE A 121 -3.30 -2.62 -4.42
N ILE A 122 -4.04 -3.54 -3.81
CA ILE A 122 -5.04 -3.24 -2.78
C ILE A 122 -4.54 -3.79 -1.44
N LEU A 123 -4.52 -2.92 -0.44
CA LEU A 123 -3.91 -3.15 0.86
C LEU A 123 -4.96 -2.96 1.98
N GLY A 124 -4.71 -3.55 3.15
CA GLY A 124 -5.63 -3.51 4.29
C GLY A 124 -6.71 -4.61 4.28
N PRO A 125 -7.76 -4.48 5.10
CA PRO A 125 -8.88 -5.42 5.17
C PRO A 125 -9.63 -5.52 3.83
N LEU A 126 -10.39 -6.61 3.64
CA LEU A 126 -11.19 -6.91 2.44
C LEU A 126 -10.43 -7.04 1.09
N LYS A 127 -9.11 -6.78 1.04
CA LYS A 127 -8.34 -6.81 -0.22
C LYS A 127 -8.56 -8.08 -1.06
N ASP A 128 -8.64 -9.26 -0.43
CA ASP A 128 -8.77 -10.54 -1.12
C ASP A 128 -10.11 -10.63 -1.87
N ARG A 129 -11.20 -10.28 -1.17
CA ARG A 129 -12.55 -10.23 -1.77
C ARG A 129 -12.59 -9.22 -2.91
N ILE A 130 -12.01 -8.04 -2.73
CA ILE A 130 -12.04 -6.98 -3.75
C ILE A 130 -11.21 -7.37 -4.97
N ASN A 131 -10.06 -8.03 -4.80
CA ASN A 131 -9.27 -8.58 -5.89
C ASN A 131 -10.07 -9.61 -6.71
N ASP A 132 -10.73 -10.56 -6.03
CA ASP A 132 -11.59 -11.57 -6.67
C ASP A 132 -12.80 -10.94 -7.38
N ASP A 133 -13.48 -9.98 -6.74
CA ASP A 133 -14.64 -9.26 -7.27
C ASP A 133 -14.25 -8.44 -8.53
N LEU A 134 -13.10 -7.75 -8.53
CA LEU A 134 -12.61 -7.00 -9.71
C LEU A 134 -12.31 -7.91 -10.92
N ILE A 135 -11.63 -9.04 -10.69
CA ILE A 135 -11.27 -9.98 -11.77
C ILE A 135 -12.51 -10.67 -12.33
N SER A 136 -13.49 -11.02 -11.48
CA SER A 136 -14.70 -11.73 -11.88
C SER A 136 -15.77 -10.84 -12.50
N GLU A 137 -15.95 -9.59 -12.03
CA GLU A 137 -16.90 -8.63 -12.62
C GLU A 137 -16.38 -8.04 -13.94
N PHE A 138 -15.05 -7.88 -14.10
CA PHE A 138 -14.45 -7.20 -15.26
C PHE A 138 -13.22 -7.95 -15.83
N PRO A 139 -13.36 -9.21 -16.30
CA PRO A 139 -12.25 -10.02 -16.78
C PRO A 139 -11.53 -9.44 -18.01
N ASP A 140 -12.15 -8.53 -18.75
CA ASP A 140 -11.52 -7.82 -19.87
C ASP A 140 -10.63 -6.64 -19.45
N LYS A 141 -10.83 -6.10 -18.24
CA LYS A 141 -10.07 -4.96 -17.70
C LYS A 141 -9.01 -5.35 -16.68
N PHE A 142 -9.22 -6.45 -15.95
CA PHE A 142 -8.31 -6.91 -14.90
C PHE A 142 -7.78 -8.31 -15.19
N GLY A 143 -6.64 -8.64 -14.60
CA GLY A 143 -6.11 -9.99 -14.61
C GLY A 143 -4.94 -10.14 -13.64
N SER A 144 -4.62 -11.39 -13.29
CA SER A 144 -3.43 -11.71 -12.49
C SER A 144 -2.26 -12.06 -13.42
N CYS A 145 -1.05 -11.65 -13.06
CA CYS A 145 0.17 -12.13 -13.69
C CYS A 145 0.51 -13.56 -13.23
N VAL A 146 1.24 -14.32 -14.05
CA VAL A 146 1.71 -15.67 -13.69
C VAL A 146 2.95 -15.57 -12.78
N PRO A 147 2.90 -16.05 -11.53
CA PRO A 147 4.06 -16.04 -10.62
C PRO A 147 5.08 -17.12 -10.98
N HIS A 148 6.30 -17.01 -10.48
CA HIS A 148 7.35 -18.02 -10.63
C HIS A 148 7.44 -18.91 -9.38
N THR A 149 7.89 -20.15 -9.53
CA THR A 149 8.29 -21.00 -8.39
C THR A 149 9.39 -21.99 -8.73
N THR A 150 10.24 -22.34 -7.77
CA THR A 150 11.18 -23.49 -7.88
C THR A 150 10.53 -24.82 -7.55
N ARG A 151 9.28 -24.83 -7.09
CA ARG A 151 8.57 -26.06 -6.76
C ARG A 151 8.38 -26.90 -8.03
N PRO A 152 8.64 -28.23 -7.99
CA PRO A 152 8.27 -29.10 -9.10
C PRO A 152 6.80 -28.96 -9.51
N LYS A 153 6.57 -28.86 -10.81
CA LYS A 153 5.24 -28.83 -11.44
C LYS A 153 4.50 -30.13 -11.12
N ARG A 154 3.23 -30.03 -10.72
CA ARG A 154 2.33 -31.20 -10.56
C ARG A 154 1.74 -31.60 -11.91
N ASP A 155 1.20 -32.81 -11.99
CA ASP A 155 0.67 -33.36 -13.26
C ASP A 155 -0.47 -32.53 -13.85
N TYR A 156 -1.33 -31.95 -13.01
CA TYR A 156 -2.47 -31.10 -13.41
C TYR A 156 -2.12 -29.62 -13.64
N GLU A 157 -0.90 -29.18 -13.30
CA GLU A 157 -0.45 -27.80 -13.47
C GLU A 157 0.17 -27.61 -14.87
N VAL A 158 0.00 -26.42 -15.44
CA VAL A 158 0.51 -26.02 -16.75
C VAL A 158 1.50 -24.88 -16.56
N ASP A 159 2.69 -25.06 -17.10
CA ASP A 159 3.75 -24.04 -17.09
C ASP A 159 3.34 -22.82 -17.92
N GLY A 160 3.62 -21.61 -17.42
CA GLY A 160 3.14 -20.36 -18.01
C GLY A 160 1.64 -20.11 -17.84
N ARG A 161 0.91 -20.92 -17.05
CA ARG A 161 -0.49 -20.66 -16.65
C ARG A 161 -0.63 -20.60 -15.13
N ASP A 162 -0.26 -21.67 -14.44
CA ASP A 162 -0.39 -21.75 -12.98
C ASP A 162 0.82 -21.10 -12.30
N TYR A 163 2.02 -21.43 -12.78
CA TYR A 163 3.30 -20.79 -12.45
C TYR A 163 4.23 -20.85 -13.67
N HIS A 164 5.28 -20.03 -13.66
CA HIS A 164 6.53 -20.34 -14.36
C HIS A 164 7.38 -21.23 -13.47
N PHE A 165 7.62 -22.48 -13.88
CA PHE A 165 8.30 -23.49 -13.07
C PHE A 165 9.82 -23.44 -13.32
N VAL A 166 10.55 -22.80 -12.41
CA VAL A 166 11.99 -22.56 -12.51
C VAL A 166 12.78 -23.78 -12.03
N ALA A 167 13.43 -24.50 -12.95
CA ALA A 167 14.12 -25.74 -12.65
C ALA A 167 15.36 -25.60 -11.75
N SER A 168 16.02 -24.43 -11.73
CA SER A 168 17.21 -24.17 -10.91
C SER A 168 16.90 -23.17 -9.81
N ARG A 169 17.01 -23.60 -8.55
CA ARG A 169 16.86 -22.71 -7.39
C ARG A 169 17.92 -21.60 -7.41
N ASP A 170 19.18 -21.95 -7.64
CA ASP A 170 20.30 -21.01 -7.72
C ASP A 170 20.08 -19.93 -8.80
N GLN A 171 19.41 -20.28 -9.91
CA GLN A 171 19.03 -19.29 -10.93
C GLN A 171 17.98 -18.32 -10.40
N MET A 172 16.92 -18.81 -9.78
CA MET A 172 15.90 -17.94 -9.18
C MET A 172 16.48 -17.06 -8.05
N GLU A 173 17.45 -17.56 -7.27
CA GLU A 173 18.16 -16.78 -6.25
C GLU A 173 19.00 -15.65 -6.89
N ARG A 174 19.71 -15.92 -7.99
CA ARG A 174 20.40 -14.88 -8.78
C ARG A 174 19.41 -13.85 -9.35
N ASP A 175 18.26 -14.28 -9.85
CA ASP A 175 17.26 -13.39 -10.45
C ASP A 175 16.58 -12.49 -9.40
N ILE A 176 16.41 -12.98 -8.17
CA ILE A 176 15.99 -12.19 -7.00
C ILE A 176 17.07 -11.17 -6.63
N GLN A 177 18.34 -11.58 -6.57
CA GLN A 177 19.48 -10.68 -6.31
C GLN A 177 19.60 -9.58 -7.39
N ASN A 178 19.38 -9.92 -8.65
CA ASN A 178 19.36 -9.01 -9.80
C ASN A 178 18.08 -8.15 -9.89
N HIS A 179 17.21 -8.19 -8.88
CA HIS A 179 16.00 -7.36 -8.75
C HIS A 179 14.96 -7.57 -9.87
N LEU A 180 14.92 -8.77 -10.46
CA LEU A 180 13.92 -9.12 -11.49
C LEU A 180 12.52 -9.40 -10.89
N PHE A 181 12.43 -9.49 -9.56
CA PHE A 181 11.21 -9.73 -8.81
C PHE A 181 10.78 -8.50 -8.00
N ILE A 182 9.48 -8.17 -8.05
CA ILE A 182 8.90 -7.11 -7.20
C ILE A 182 8.63 -7.60 -5.78
N GLU A 183 8.37 -8.90 -5.63
CA GLU A 183 8.26 -9.60 -4.36
C GLU A 183 8.69 -11.07 -4.57
N ALA A 184 9.38 -11.63 -3.58
CA ALA A 184 9.77 -13.03 -3.56
C ALA A 184 9.85 -13.55 -2.11
N GLY A 185 9.64 -14.86 -1.92
CA GLY A 185 9.70 -15.50 -0.61
C GLY A 185 9.83 -17.02 -0.70
N GLN A 186 10.09 -17.67 0.44
CA GLN A 186 10.21 -19.13 0.56
C GLN A 186 8.96 -19.72 1.25
N TYR A 187 8.43 -20.82 0.70
CA TYR A 187 7.38 -21.61 1.31
C TYR A 187 7.60 -23.10 1.04
N ASN A 188 7.58 -23.93 2.09
CA ASN A 188 7.92 -25.36 2.05
C ASN A 188 9.19 -25.63 1.21
N ASP A 189 10.28 -24.92 1.55
CA ASP A 189 11.61 -24.99 0.93
C ASP A 189 11.70 -24.71 -0.58
N ASN A 190 10.62 -24.19 -1.16
CA ASN A 190 10.56 -23.71 -2.53
C ASN A 190 10.45 -22.19 -2.55
N LEU A 191 11.11 -21.56 -3.52
CA LEU A 191 10.98 -20.13 -3.75
C LEU A 191 9.73 -19.85 -4.59
N TYR A 192 9.14 -18.69 -4.36
CA TYR A 192 8.01 -18.12 -5.10
C TYR A 192 8.31 -16.64 -5.32
N GLY A 193 7.85 -16.08 -6.44
CA GLY A 193 7.99 -14.64 -6.67
C GLY A 193 7.21 -14.11 -7.85
N THR A 194 6.86 -12.82 -7.77
CA THR A 194 6.19 -12.08 -8.84
C THR A 194 7.22 -11.28 -9.62
N SER A 195 7.45 -11.64 -10.88
CA SER A 195 8.49 -10.99 -11.70
C SER A 195 8.00 -9.67 -12.30
N VAL A 196 8.91 -8.71 -12.48
CA VAL A 196 8.63 -7.44 -13.17
C VAL A 196 8.08 -7.69 -14.58
N ALA A 197 8.63 -8.69 -15.28
CA ALA A 197 8.21 -9.05 -16.64
C ALA A 197 6.78 -9.58 -16.68
N SER A 198 6.38 -10.45 -15.75
CA SER A 198 5.04 -11.02 -15.66
C SER A 198 3.98 -9.94 -15.40
N VAL A 199 4.30 -8.91 -14.61
CA VAL A 199 3.41 -7.75 -14.39
C VAL A 199 3.32 -6.88 -15.65
N ARG A 200 4.46 -6.60 -16.30
CA ARG A 200 4.52 -5.83 -17.54
C ARG A 200 3.71 -6.47 -18.67
N GLU A 201 3.78 -7.79 -18.81
CA GLU A 201 3.03 -8.54 -19.83
C GLU A 201 1.51 -8.33 -19.72
N VAL A 202 0.96 -8.26 -18.51
CA VAL A 202 -0.47 -7.99 -18.29
C VAL A 202 -0.81 -6.51 -18.59
N ALA A 203 0.05 -5.60 -18.15
CA ALA A 203 -0.08 -4.16 -18.37
C ALA A 203 -0.05 -3.76 -19.86
N GLU A 204 0.84 -4.38 -20.65
CA GLU A 204 1.00 -4.16 -22.09
C GLU A 204 -0.14 -4.81 -22.92
N LYS A 205 -0.81 -5.83 -22.37
CA LYS A 205 -2.08 -6.37 -22.92
C LYS A 205 -3.30 -5.48 -22.64
N GLY A 206 -3.09 -4.28 -22.09
CA GLY A 206 -4.14 -3.31 -21.80
C GLY A 206 -4.93 -3.58 -20.52
N LYS A 207 -4.53 -4.55 -19.68
CA LYS A 207 -5.24 -4.91 -18.45
C LYS A 207 -4.53 -4.40 -17.20
N HIS A 208 -5.31 -4.00 -16.21
CA HIS A 208 -4.82 -3.76 -14.85
C HIS A 208 -4.36 -5.08 -14.25
N CYS A 209 -3.06 -5.22 -14.00
CA CYS A 209 -2.54 -6.37 -13.26
C CYS A 209 -2.91 -6.23 -11.78
N ILE A 210 -3.82 -7.08 -11.29
CA ILE A 210 -4.11 -7.18 -9.85
C ILE A 210 -2.96 -7.93 -9.19
N LEU A 211 -2.41 -7.37 -8.11
CA LEU A 211 -1.25 -7.91 -7.40
C LEU A 211 -1.57 -8.17 -5.93
N ASP A 212 -1.48 -9.45 -5.52
CA ASP A 212 -1.46 -9.85 -4.11
C ASP A 212 0.00 -9.81 -3.58
N VAL A 213 0.43 -8.61 -3.18
CA VAL A 213 1.80 -8.31 -2.73
C VAL A 213 1.79 -7.33 -1.55
N SER A 214 2.90 -7.23 -0.82
CA SER A 214 3.08 -6.22 0.24
C SER A 214 3.40 -4.82 -0.30
N GLY A 215 3.31 -3.79 0.56
CA GLY A 215 3.65 -2.41 0.22
C GLY A 215 5.08 -2.21 -0.32
N ASN A 216 6.01 -3.12 0.02
CA ASN A 216 7.38 -3.12 -0.52
C ASN A 216 7.43 -3.26 -2.04
N ALA A 217 6.45 -3.95 -2.65
CA ALA A 217 6.37 -4.12 -4.09
C ALA A 217 6.06 -2.80 -4.82
N ILE A 218 5.42 -1.82 -4.15
CA ILE A 218 5.13 -0.50 -4.74
C ILE A 218 6.44 0.20 -5.13
N LYS A 219 7.41 0.23 -4.20
CA LYS A 219 8.74 0.83 -4.44
C LYS A 219 9.47 0.14 -5.60
N ARG A 220 9.43 -1.20 -5.63
CA ARG A 220 10.04 -2.02 -6.69
C ARG A 220 9.43 -1.73 -8.07
N LEU A 221 8.11 -1.59 -8.15
CA LEU A 221 7.39 -1.25 -9.37
C LEU A 221 7.70 0.17 -9.86
N GLN A 222 7.76 1.16 -8.97
CA GLN A 222 8.16 2.54 -9.31
C GLN A 222 9.59 2.60 -9.87
N VAL A 223 10.53 1.86 -9.25
CA VAL A 223 11.91 1.70 -9.77
C VAL A 223 11.89 1.08 -11.18
N ALA A 224 11.08 0.04 -11.39
CA ALA A 224 10.88 -0.62 -12.68
C ALA A 224 10.03 0.17 -13.71
N GLN A 225 9.67 1.42 -13.41
CA GLN A 225 8.84 2.32 -14.25
C GLN A 225 7.44 1.77 -14.57
N LEU A 226 6.87 0.97 -13.66
CA LEU A 226 5.52 0.42 -13.73
C LEU A 226 4.66 0.98 -12.58
N TYR A 227 4.43 2.28 -12.59
CA TYR A 227 3.74 3.03 -11.53
C TYR A 227 2.34 2.45 -11.22
N PRO A 228 2.15 1.79 -10.06
CA PRO A 228 0.88 1.15 -9.72
C PRO A 228 -0.15 2.18 -9.24
N ILE A 229 -1.41 1.74 -9.17
CA ILE A 229 -2.47 2.36 -8.38
C ILE A 229 -2.48 1.61 -7.04
N ALA A 230 -1.92 2.21 -6.00
CA ALA A 230 -1.81 1.63 -4.66
C ALA A 230 -2.93 2.17 -3.76
N ILE A 231 -3.87 1.31 -3.38
CA ILE A 231 -5.06 1.70 -2.60
C ILE A 231 -5.03 1.01 -1.25
N PHE A 232 -4.97 1.80 -0.18
CA PHE A 232 -5.05 1.28 1.19
C PHE A 232 -6.46 1.42 1.75
N ILE A 233 -7.03 0.32 2.22
CA ILE A 233 -8.32 0.29 2.90
C ILE A 233 -8.05 0.52 4.39
N LYS A 234 -8.32 1.74 4.88
CA LYS A 234 -8.15 2.10 6.28
C LYS A 234 -9.41 1.69 7.07
N PRO A 235 -9.32 0.74 8.01
CA PRO A 235 -10.43 0.45 8.91
C PRO A 235 -10.63 1.60 9.89
N LYS A 236 -11.89 1.97 10.17
CA LYS A 236 -12.21 3.05 11.12
C LYS A 236 -11.90 2.67 12.58
N SER A 237 -12.07 1.40 12.92
CA SER A 237 -11.84 0.84 14.26
C SER A 237 -11.77 -0.69 14.21
N VAL A 238 -11.60 -1.36 15.35
CA VAL A 238 -11.67 -2.83 15.45
C VAL A 238 -13.08 -3.34 15.15
N GLU A 239 -14.09 -2.63 15.66
CA GLU A 239 -15.52 -2.91 15.51
C GLU A 239 -15.93 -2.85 14.03
N SER A 240 -15.47 -1.83 13.31
CA SER A 240 -15.69 -1.69 11.86
C SER A 240 -15.22 -2.93 11.07
N ILE A 241 -14.09 -3.56 11.44
CA ILE A 241 -13.64 -4.80 10.78
C ILE A 241 -14.54 -5.99 11.15
N MET A 242 -15.06 -6.05 12.38
CA MET A 242 -16.03 -7.08 12.80
C MET A 242 -17.38 -6.92 12.10
N GLU A 243 -17.84 -5.69 11.85
CA GLU A 243 -19.06 -5.40 11.10
C GLU A 243 -18.94 -5.84 9.64
N MET A 244 -17.81 -5.51 9.00
CA MET A 244 -17.47 -5.97 7.64
C MET A 244 -17.27 -7.48 7.53
N ASN A 245 -16.86 -8.17 8.62
CA ASN A 245 -16.67 -9.62 8.65
C ASN A 245 -17.16 -10.25 9.96
N LYS A 246 -18.48 -10.48 10.05
CA LYS A 246 -19.18 -11.06 11.20
C LYS A 246 -18.74 -12.49 11.61
N ARG A 247 -17.83 -13.13 10.86
CA ARG A 247 -17.25 -14.45 11.20
C ARG A 247 -15.92 -14.35 11.94
N MET A 248 -15.33 -13.15 12.00
CA MET A 248 -14.04 -12.90 12.61
C MET A 248 -14.20 -12.66 14.12
N THR A 249 -13.29 -13.21 14.94
CA THR A 249 -13.28 -12.95 16.38
C THR A 249 -12.70 -11.57 16.69
N GLU A 250 -13.03 -11.00 17.85
CA GLU A 250 -12.47 -9.71 18.30
C GLU A 250 -10.93 -9.71 18.33
N GLU A 251 -10.31 -10.82 18.77
CA GLU A 251 -8.85 -10.97 18.77
C GLU A 251 -8.25 -10.94 17.34
N GLN A 252 -8.95 -11.54 16.37
CA GLN A 252 -8.56 -11.50 14.96
C GLN A 252 -8.78 -10.11 14.36
N ALA A 253 -9.86 -9.43 14.75
CA ALA A 253 -10.17 -8.06 14.34
C ALA A 253 -9.08 -7.09 14.83
N LYS A 254 -8.73 -7.17 16.12
CA LYS A 254 -7.65 -6.38 16.72
C LYS A 254 -6.31 -6.61 16.03
N LYS A 255 -5.93 -7.87 15.78
CA LYS A 255 -4.72 -8.22 15.00
C LYS A 255 -4.74 -7.69 13.58
N THR A 256 -5.92 -7.57 12.96
CA THR A 256 -6.08 -7.00 11.62
C THR A 256 -5.96 -5.47 11.65
N TYR A 257 -6.56 -4.82 12.64
CA TYR A 257 -6.45 -3.37 12.87
C TYR A 257 -5.00 -2.94 13.16
N GLU A 258 -4.30 -3.63 14.08
CA GLU A 258 -2.89 -3.39 14.39
C GLU A 258 -1.96 -3.58 13.17
N ARG A 259 -2.30 -4.48 12.25
CA ARG A 259 -1.57 -4.64 10.97
C ARG A 259 -1.87 -3.52 9.99
N ALA A 260 -3.11 -3.04 9.93
CA ALA A 260 -3.49 -1.92 9.09
C ALA A 260 -2.77 -0.63 9.54
N LEU A 261 -2.74 -0.32 10.84
CA LEU A 261 -2.02 0.84 11.37
C LEU A 261 -0.52 0.79 11.06
N LYS A 262 0.13 -0.37 11.20
CA LYS A 262 1.55 -0.53 10.84
C LYS A 262 1.79 -0.36 9.34
N MET A 263 0.87 -0.84 8.52
CA MET A 263 0.93 -0.71 7.06
C MET A 263 0.74 0.75 6.62
N GLU A 264 -0.15 1.50 7.28
CA GLU A 264 -0.28 2.95 7.09
C GLU A 264 1.01 3.66 7.50
N GLN A 265 1.52 3.40 8.71
CA GLN A 265 2.76 4.00 9.21
C GLN A 265 4.00 3.72 8.33
N GLU A 266 4.13 2.52 7.77
CA GLU A 266 5.31 2.11 6.97
C GLU A 266 5.20 2.50 5.48
N PHE A 267 3.98 2.66 4.94
CA PHE A 267 3.77 2.79 3.50
C PHE A 267 2.86 3.95 3.04
N ALA A 268 2.33 4.80 3.94
CA ALA A 268 1.42 5.89 3.58
C ALA A 268 1.94 6.80 2.45
N GLU A 269 3.24 7.10 2.43
CA GLU A 269 3.86 7.91 1.37
C GLU A 269 3.67 7.30 -0.04
N TYR A 270 3.61 5.97 -0.17
CA TYR A 270 3.48 5.26 -1.46
C TYR A 270 2.04 5.02 -1.90
N PHE A 271 1.04 5.34 -1.06
CA PHE A 271 -0.36 5.15 -1.45
C PHE A 271 -0.79 6.21 -2.48
N THR A 272 -1.51 5.75 -3.50
CA THR A 272 -2.23 6.60 -4.45
C THR A 272 -3.52 7.12 -3.84
N ALA A 273 -4.19 6.30 -3.03
CA ALA A 273 -5.37 6.70 -2.27
C ALA A 273 -5.53 5.89 -0.98
N VAL A 274 -6.20 6.49 0.01
CA VAL A 274 -6.75 5.77 1.17
C VAL A 274 -8.28 5.76 1.07
N VAL A 275 -8.87 4.59 1.28
CA VAL A 275 -10.31 4.36 1.22
C VAL A 275 -10.82 3.93 2.59
N THR A 276 -11.82 4.63 3.11
CA THR A 276 -12.62 4.25 4.26
C THR A 276 -14.07 4.00 3.84
N GLY A 277 -14.81 3.21 4.60
CA GLY A 277 -16.24 2.96 4.39
C GLY A 277 -16.83 2.11 5.51
N ASP A 278 -18.15 2.03 5.56
CA ASP A 278 -18.92 1.29 6.57
C ASP A 278 -19.42 -0.07 6.04
N THR A 279 -19.44 -0.27 4.73
CA THR A 279 -19.82 -1.54 4.09
C THR A 279 -18.77 -2.01 3.06
N PRO A 280 -18.60 -3.33 2.86
CA PRO A 280 -17.76 -3.85 1.79
C PRO A 280 -18.15 -3.33 0.41
N GLU A 281 -19.44 -3.14 0.17
CA GLU A 281 -20.01 -2.69 -1.11
C GLU A 281 -19.67 -1.21 -1.39
N GLU A 282 -19.69 -0.36 -0.36
CA GLU A 282 -19.22 1.03 -0.44
C GLU A 282 -17.70 1.11 -0.70
N ILE A 283 -16.90 0.33 0.03
CA ILE A 283 -15.44 0.27 -0.15
C ILE A 283 -15.12 -0.21 -1.57
N TYR A 284 -15.81 -1.22 -2.06
CA TYR A 284 -15.66 -1.71 -3.43
C TYR A 284 -16.02 -0.64 -4.48
N ALA A 285 -17.10 0.11 -4.29
CA ALA A 285 -17.46 1.23 -5.16
C ALA A 285 -16.39 2.34 -5.15
N LYS A 286 -15.86 2.71 -3.98
CA LYS A 286 -14.78 3.68 -3.82
C LYS A 286 -13.48 3.22 -4.48
N VAL A 287 -13.10 1.95 -4.31
CA VAL A 287 -11.94 1.34 -5.01
C VAL A 287 -12.11 1.41 -6.53
N LYS A 288 -13.28 1.05 -7.07
CA LYS A 288 -13.55 1.16 -8.52
C LYS A 288 -13.46 2.61 -9.02
N ALA A 289 -13.93 3.59 -8.22
CA ALA A 289 -13.83 5.01 -8.56
C ALA A 289 -12.38 5.51 -8.58
N VAL A 290 -11.56 5.14 -7.58
CA VAL A 290 -10.13 5.47 -7.55
C VAL A 290 -9.41 4.87 -8.76
N ILE A 291 -9.60 3.58 -9.04
CA ILE A 291 -8.98 2.93 -10.22
C ILE A 291 -9.37 3.69 -11.48
N MET A 292 -10.67 3.97 -11.69
CA MET A 292 -11.15 4.68 -12.88
C MET A 292 -10.55 6.09 -13.04
N ALA A 293 -10.36 6.84 -11.96
CA ALA A 293 -9.71 8.16 -11.99
C ALA A 293 -8.22 8.04 -12.34
N GLU A 294 -7.54 7.03 -11.80
CA GLU A 294 -6.10 6.82 -11.91
C GLU A 294 -5.67 6.02 -13.16
N SER A 295 -6.62 5.49 -13.95
CA SER A 295 -6.37 4.74 -15.20
C SER A 295 -6.00 5.62 -16.41
N GLY A 296 -5.92 6.94 -16.27
CA GLY A 296 -5.61 7.85 -17.37
C GLY A 296 -4.22 7.63 -17.99
N PRO A 297 -4.02 8.02 -19.28
CA PRO A 297 -2.71 7.91 -19.93
C PRO A 297 -1.70 8.93 -19.39
N THR A 298 -2.16 10.02 -18.78
CA THR A 298 -1.32 10.98 -18.05
C THR A 298 -1.43 10.71 -16.57
N VAL A 299 -0.30 10.47 -15.92
CA VAL A 299 -0.20 10.13 -14.49
C VAL A 299 0.72 11.09 -13.76
N TRP A 300 0.45 11.30 -12.48
CA TRP A 300 1.37 11.99 -11.57
C TRP A 300 2.35 10.97 -10.99
N VAL A 301 3.65 11.28 -11.06
CA VAL A 301 4.72 10.42 -10.52
C VAL A 301 5.69 11.24 -9.67
N PRO A 302 6.28 10.67 -8.61
CA PRO A 302 7.26 11.37 -7.78
C PRO A 302 8.46 11.84 -8.61
N ARG A 303 8.87 13.10 -8.43
CA ARG A 303 10.10 13.64 -9.02
C ARG A 303 11.29 13.12 -8.22
N ARG A 304 12.27 12.53 -8.90
CA ARG A 304 13.43 11.88 -8.25
C ARG A 304 14.56 12.85 -7.88
N ASP A 305 14.59 14.01 -8.52
CA ASP A 305 15.61 15.03 -8.29
C ASP A 305 15.08 16.03 -7.25
N PRO A 306 15.75 16.19 -6.09
CA PRO A 306 15.50 17.32 -5.22
C PRO A 306 15.89 18.63 -5.94
N LEU A 307 15.26 19.73 -5.54
CA LEU A 307 15.59 21.09 -5.99
C LEU A 307 16.96 21.55 -5.46
#